data_AF-A0A075LP18-F1
#
_entry.id   AF-A0A075LP18-F1
#
_cell.length_a   1.000
_cell.length_b   1.000
_cell.length_c   1.000
_cell.angle_alpha   90.00
_cell.angle_beta   90.00
_cell.angle_gamma   90.00
#
_symmetry.space_group_name_H-M   'P 1'
#
loop_
_entity.id
_entity.type
_entity.pdbx_description
1 polymer ?
#
loop_
_entity_poly.entity_id
_entity_poly.type
_entity_poly.pdbx_seq_one_letter_code
_entity_poly.pdbx_strand_id
1 'polypeptide(L)'
;MQSFKTLFQQRINMDSEVTFVTLPMLLQHFAQAIPFENLRIIDKNESLLSKEGLQEKILIRSEGGVCYELNTLLYHFLEECGFDVTLLSARIYDQQANDWSVTGDTHVTILLKHHGDEYIVDAGFGANIPLAPLPLSGEVMTTDNGQFRIKPAEKGYMLELKLAGRDNDWRTGYSFTENNRITNVTELEQMQLIIETHSASPFNKSPLLTKRTADGLYILTPSSFTKWHNDVPVKQAIDEEEYKMLLQTKFEMQGPQ
;
A
#
# COMPACT_ATOMS: atom_id res chain seq x y z
N MET A 1 -4.31 -6.06 -27.65
CA MET A 1 -4.41 -6.00 -26.18
C MET A 1 -3.16 -5.26 -25.69
N GLN A 2 -3.30 -4.23 -24.85
CA GLN A 2 -2.12 -3.55 -24.27
C GLN A 2 -1.41 -4.50 -23.30
N SER A 3 -0.09 -4.34 -23.13
CA SER A 3 0.67 -5.13 -22.16
C SER A 3 0.42 -4.65 -20.73
N PHE A 4 0.73 -5.52 -19.74
CA PHE A 4 0.66 -5.18 -18.32
C PHE A 4 1.45 -3.90 -18.00
N LYS A 5 2.74 -3.83 -18.40
CA LYS A 5 3.57 -2.63 -18.25
C LYS A 5 2.91 -1.36 -18.79
N THR A 6 2.33 -1.41 -19.99
CA THR A 6 1.69 -0.25 -20.62
C THR A 6 0.44 0.17 -19.86
N LEU A 7 -0.42 -0.78 -19.47
CA LEU A 7 -1.60 -0.50 -18.65
C LEU A 7 -1.21 0.10 -17.29
N PHE A 8 -0.15 -0.40 -16.68
CA PHE A 8 0.36 0.09 -15.41
C PHE A 8 0.83 1.55 -15.52
N GLN A 9 1.70 1.83 -16.50
CA GLN A 9 2.22 3.18 -16.76
C GLN A 9 1.12 4.20 -17.04
N GLN A 10 0.11 3.80 -17.83
CA GLN A 10 -1.09 4.61 -18.07
C GLN A 10 -1.88 4.85 -16.78
N ARG A 11 -2.10 3.80 -15.98
CA ARG A 11 -2.87 3.88 -14.74
C ARG A 11 -2.26 4.86 -13.74
N ILE A 12 -0.94 4.96 -13.68
CA ILE A 12 -0.21 5.87 -12.78
C ILE A 12 0.20 7.20 -13.44
N ASN A 13 -0.15 7.40 -14.70
CA ASN A 13 0.22 8.58 -15.50
C ASN A 13 1.74 8.85 -15.49
N MET A 14 2.55 7.82 -15.81
CA MET A 14 4.01 7.92 -15.87
C MET A 14 4.56 7.24 -17.13
N ASP A 15 5.10 8.04 -18.05
CA ASP A 15 5.67 7.57 -19.32
C ASP A 15 7.21 7.43 -19.28
N SER A 16 7.84 7.71 -18.13
CA SER A 16 9.30 7.65 -17.98
C SER A 16 9.81 6.23 -17.77
N GLU A 17 11.09 6.00 -18.11
CA GLU A 17 11.77 4.76 -17.80
C GLU A 17 11.92 4.56 -16.28
N VAL A 18 11.69 3.33 -15.84
CA VAL A 18 11.80 2.94 -14.43
C VAL A 18 13.16 2.29 -14.20
N THR A 19 13.99 3.00 -13.45
CA THR A 19 15.32 2.60 -12.97
C THR A 19 15.35 2.78 -11.46
N PHE A 20 16.39 2.27 -10.78
CA PHE A 20 16.52 2.45 -9.33
C PHE A 20 16.43 3.94 -8.92
N VAL A 21 17.02 4.83 -9.71
CA VAL A 21 17.00 6.29 -9.50
C VAL A 21 15.60 6.89 -9.62
N THR A 22 14.75 6.34 -10.50
CA THR A 22 13.39 6.83 -10.72
C THR A 22 12.32 6.10 -9.89
N LEU A 23 12.69 5.13 -9.03
CA LEU A 23 11.75 4.46 -8.12
C LEU A 23 10.97 5.40 -7.20
N PRO A 24 11.57 6.44 -6.58
CA PRO A 24 10.79 7.38 -5.77
C PRO A 24 9.69 8.10 -6.58
N MET A 25 9.98 8.44 -7.84
CA MET A 25 9.00 9.05 -8.75
C MET A 25 7.88 8.07 -9.08
N LEU A 26 8.23 6.82 -9.39
CA LEU A 26 7.26 5.74 -9.61
C LEU A 26 6.31 5.58 -8.40
N LEU A 27 6.87 5.51 -7.19
CA LEU A 27 6.09 5.32 -5.96
C LEU A 27 5.17 6.52 -5.68
N GLN A 28 5.63 7.75 -5.97
CA GLN A 28 4.80 8.95 -5.88
C GLN A 28 3.60 8.88 -6.82
N HIS A 29 3.84 8.57 -8.10
CA HIS A 29 2.79 8.43 -9.12
C HIS A 29 1.81 7.31 -8.77
N PHE A 30 2.31 6.16 -8.32
CA PHE A 30 1.49 5.05 -7.86
C PHE A 30 0.56 5.48 -6.72
N ALA A 31 1.09 6.12 -5.68
CA ALA A 31 0.33 6.53 -4.51
C ALA A 31 -0.74 7.60 -4.80
N GLN A 32 -0.52 8.44 -5.80
CA GLN A 32 -1.46 9.48 -6.21
C GLN A 32 -2.57 8.96 -7.13
N ALA A 33 -2.28 7.90 -7.89
CA ALA A 33 -3.21 7.35 -8.87
C ALA A 33 -4.05 6.19 -8.31
N ILE A 34 -3.44 5.28 -7.56
CA ILE A 34 -4.06 4.04 -7.10
C ILE A 34 -4.33 4.15 -5.59
N PRO A 35 -5.61 4.17 -5.18
CA PRO A 35 -5.93 4.29 -3.77
C PRO A 35 -5.73 2.97 -3.02
N PHE A 36 -5.41 3.09 -1.73
CA PHE A 36 -5.64 2.01 -0.78
C PHE A 36 -7.13 1.96 -0.45
N GLU A 37 -7.76 0.80 -0.57
CA GLU A 37 -9.19 0.61 -0.31
C GLU A 37 -9.54 -0.84 0.04
N ASN A 38 -10.67 -1.04 0.72
CA ASN A 38 -11.17 -2.36 1.16
C ASN A 38 -12.60 -2.67 0.68
N LEU A 39 -13.10 -2.01 -0.37
CA LEU A 39 -14.51 -2.10 -0.76
C LEU A 39 -14.91 -3.52 -1.17
N ARG A 40 -14.07 -4.21 -1.93
CA ARG A 40 -14.29 -5.62 -2.29
C ARG A 40 -14.42 -6.55 -1.08
N ILE A 41 -13.64 -6.31 -0.02
CA ILE A 41 -13.74 -7.06 1.23
C ILE A 41 -15.10 -6.83 1.90
N ILE A 42 -15.55 -5.57 1.96
CA ILE A 42 -16.84 -5.20 2.57
C ILE A 42 -18.01 -5.79 1.78
N ASP A 43 -17.93 -5.75 0.46
CA ASP A 43 -18.98 -6.24 -0.44
C ASP A 43 -18.89 -7.76 -0.70
N LYS A 44 -17.92 -8.44 -0.08
CA LYS A 44 -17.67 -9.89 -0.23
C LYS A 44 -17.49 -10.31 -1.70
N ASN A 45 -16.85 -9.45 -2.48
CA ASN A 45 -16.49 -9.68 -3.86
C ASN A 45 -14.99 -10.01 -3.91
N GLU A 46 -14.66 -11.29 -3.82
CA GLU A 46 -13.28 -11.77 -3.70
C GLU A 46 -12.39 -11.29 -4.87
N SER A 47 -11.20 -10.79 -4.54
CA SER A 47 -10.18 -10.40 -5.52
C SER A 47 -9.40 -11.60 -6.02
N LEU A 48 -9.14 -11.66 -7.32
CA LEU A 48 -8.19 -12.61 -7.91
C LEU A 48 -6.78 -12.03 -7.81
N LEU A 49 -5.89 -12.68 -7.06
CA LEU A 49 -4.54 -12.20 -6.78
C LEU A 49 -3.49 -12.61 -7.82
N SER A 50 -3.92 -13.22 -8.93
CA SER A 50 -3.04 -13.42 -10.09
C SER A 50 -2.73 -12.08 -10.76
N LYS A 51 -1.65 -12.04 -11.55
CA LYS A 51 -1.28 -10.87 -12.34
C LYS A 51 -2.42 -10.37 -13.24
N GLU A 52 -3.14 -11.29 -13.88
CA GLU A 52 -4.27 -10.98 -14.75
C GLU A 52 -5.47 -10.45 -13.94
N GLY A 53 -5.72 -11.01 -12.76
CA GLY A 53 -6.78 -10.57 -11.86
C GLY A 53 -6.55 -9.15 -11.34
N LEU A 54 -5.32 -8.87 -10.90
CA LEU A 54 -4.91 -7.54 -10.44
C LEU A 54 -4.87 -6.52 -11.60
N GLN A 55 -4.46 -6.94 -12.80
CA GLN A 55 -4.55 -6.10 -14.00
C GLN A 55 -6.01 -5.69 -14.28
N GLU A 56 -6.92 -6.65 -14.29
CA GLU A 56 -8.35 -6.38 -14.52
C GLU A 56 -8.91 -5.46 -13.45
N LYS A 57 -8.69 -5.76 -12.17
CA LYS A 57 -9.21 -4.97 -11.05
C LYS A 57 -8.64 -3.55 -11.02
N ILE A 58 -7.31 -3.41 -10.98
CA ILE A 58 -6.67 -2.14 -10.61
C ILE A 58 -6.35 -1.31 -11.85
N LEU A 59 -5.90 -1.94 -12.94
CA LEU A 59 -5.44 -1.21 -14.12
C LEU A 59 -6.58 -0.93 -15.10
N ILE A 60 -7.50 -1.89 -15.29
CA ILE A 60 -8.60 -1.76 -16.26
C ILE A 60 -9.84 -1.14 -15.61
N ARG A 61 -10.31 -1.69 -14.48
CA ARG A 61 -11.49 -1.15 -13.76
C ARG A 61 -11.19 0.07 -12.90
N SER A 62 -9.91 0.46 -12.81
CA SER A 62 -9.44 1.61 -12.04
C SER A 62 -9.78 1.55 -10.54
N GLU A 63 -9.95 0.36 -9.99
CA GLU A 63 -10.12 0.16 -8.55
C GLU A 63 -8.78 0.36 -7.80
N GLY A 64 -8.81 0.21 -6.47
CA GLY A 64 -7.62 0.20 -5.61
C GLY A 64 -7.37 -1.19 -5.03
N GLY A 65 -6.79 -1.25 -3.83
CA GLY A 65 -6.74 -2.48 -3.04
C GLY A 65 -6.06 -2.33 -1.69
N VAL A 66 -5.92 -3.43 -0.97
CA VAL A 66 -5.10 -3.52 0.25
C VAL A 66 -3.69 -4.02 -0.05
N CYS A 67 -2.85 -4.19 0.98
CA CYS A 67 -1.41 -4.44 0.81
C CYS A 67 -1.06 -5.62 -0.11
N TYR A 68 -1.76 -6.76 0.01
CA TYR A 68 -1.51 -7.95 -0.81
C TYR A 68 -1.95 -7.80 -2.27
N GLU A 69 -2.75 -6.78 -2.60
CA GLU A 69 -3.11 -6.46 -3.98
C GLU A 69 -2.13 -5.43 -4.55
N LEU A 70 -1.90 -4.35 -3.81
CA LEU A 70 -1.08 -3.22 -4.25
C LEU A 70 0.41 -3.60 -4.41
N ASN A 71 0.98 -4.29 -3.42
CA ASN A 71 2.39 -4.68 -3.49
C ASN A 71 2.62 -5.87 -4.44
N THR A 72 1.63 -6.73 -4.66
CA THR A 72 1.72 -7.79 -5.69
C THR A 72 1.64 -7.21 -7.10
N LEU A 73 0.76 -6.22 -7.33
CA LEU A 73 0.71 -5.48 -8.58
C LEU A 73 2.04 -4.76 -8.86
N LEU A 74 2.58 -4.05 -7.86
CA LEU A 74 3.86 -3.36 -7.97
C LEU A 74 5.03 -4.35 -8.19
N TYR A 75 5.03 -5.51 -7.51
CA TYR A 75 6.00 -6.58 -7.72
C TYR A 75 6.05 -7.02 -9.18
N HIS A 76 4.91 -7.33 -9.79
CA HIS A 76 4.87 -7.76 -11.19
C HIS A 76 5.38 -6.68 -12.15
N PHE A 77 5.12 -5.41 -11.84
CA PHE A 77 5.61 -4.31 -12.65
C PHE A 77 7.14 -4.13 -12.53
N LEU A 78 7.67 -4.21 -11.32
CA LEU A 78 9.13 -4.12 -11.07
C LEU A 78 9.86 -5.31 -11.69
N GLU A 79 9.31 -6.51 -11.58
CA GLU A 79 9.83 -7.72 -12.23
C GLU A 79 9.86 -7.56 -13.76
N GLU A 80 8.80 -7.04 -14.39
CA GLU A 80 8.79 -6.71 -15.83
C GLU A 80 9.76 -5.59 -16.23
N CYS A 81 10.17 -4.75 -15.28
CA CYS A 81 11.22 -3.76 -15.49
C CYS A 81 12.63 -4.33 -15.27
N GLY A 82 12.76 -5.60 -14.88
CA GLY A 82 14.04 -6.29 -14.71
C GLY A 82 14.69 -6.10 -13.35
N PHE A 83 13.95 -5.62 -12.34
CA PHE A 83 14.45 -5.59 -10.97
C PHE A 83 14.48 -6.99 -10.35
N ASP A 84 15.48 -7.24 -9.51
CA ASP A 84 15.50 -8.40 -8.61
C ASP A 84 14.63 -8.08 -7.39
N VAL A 85 13.39 -8.56 -7.42
CA VAL A 85 12.37 -8.32 -6.40
C VAL A 85 11.83 -9.62 -5.84
N THR A 86 11.42 -9.60 -4.57
CA THR A 86 10.77 -10.73 -3.89
C THR A 86 9.66 -10.19 -2.99
N LEU A 87 8.49 -10.82 -3.02
CA LEU A 87 7.44 -10.54 -2.05
C LEU A 87 7.77 -11.14 -0.69
N LEU A 88 7.59 -10.35 0.37
CA LEU A 88 7.76 -10.79 1.76
C LEU A 88 6.46 -10.61 2.53
N SER A 89 6.16 -11.56 3.42
CA SER A 89 5.14 -11.39 4.44
C SER A 89 5.70 -10.67 5.67
N ALA A 90 4.87 -9.84 6.27
CA ALA A 90 5.22 -8.97 7.39
C ALA A 90 4.07 -8.92 8.40
N ARG A 91 4.41 -8.65 9.66
CA ARG A 91 3.46 -8.53 10.76
C ARG A 91 3.33 -7.07 11.17
N ILE A 92 2.12 -6.53 11.08
CA ILE A 92 1.82 -5.16 11.51
C ILE A 92 1.90 -5.04 13.04
N TYR A 93 2.46 -3.92 13.51
CA TYR A 93 2.34 -3.51 14.90
C TYR A 93 1.04 -2.72 15.11
N ASP A 94 0.17 -3.24 15.98
CA ASP A 94 -1.08 -2.59 16.35
C ASP A 94 -0.81 -1.53 17.42
N GLN A 95 -0.91 -0.26 17.02
CA GLN A 95 -0.69 0.88 17.91
C GLN A 95 -1.76 0.98 19.01
N GLN A 96 -2.98 0.51 18.77
CA GLN A 96 -4.07 0.59 19.73
C GLN A 96 -3.92 -0.48 20.81
N ALA A 97 -3.56 -1.70 20.41
CA ALA A 97 -3.27 -2.79 21.34
C ALA A 97 -1.88 -2.66 21.99
N ASN A 98 -1.00 -1.83 21.42
CA ASN A 98 0.42 -1.73 21.78
C ASN A 98 1.12 -3.11 21.76
N ASP A 99 0.81 -3.90 20.73
CA ASP A 99 1.31 -5.26 20.52
C ASP A 99 1.30 -5.60 19.02
N TRP A 100 1.87 -6.74 18.64
CA TRP A 100 1.81 -7.25 17.29
C TRP A 100 0.39 -7.72 16.93
N SER A 101 0.00 -7.49 15.66
CA SER A 101 -1.32 -7.91 15.19
C SER A 101 -1.55 -9.41 15.40
N VAL A 102 -2.70 -9.73 16.00
CA VAL A 102 -3.14 -11.11 16.21
C VAL A 102 -3.56 -11.80 14.90
N THR A 103 -3.67 -11.06 13.79
CA THR A 103 -3.92 -11.64 12.45
C THR A 103 -2.69 -12.35 11.87
N GLY A 104 -1.52 -12.22 12.49
CA GLY A 104 -0.28 -12.83 12.00
C GLY A 104 0.39 -12.04 10.88
N ASP A 105 1.10 -12.74 10.00
CA ASP A 105 1.95 -12.13 8.95
C ASP A 105 1.12 -11.81 7.70
N THR A 106 0.15 -10.91 7.86
CA THR A 106 -0.85 -10.58 6.82
C THR A 106 -0.54 -9.31 6.03
N HIS A 107 0.59 -8.64 6.30
CA HIS A 107 1.07 -7.54 5.46
C HIS A 107 2.01 -8.07 4.39
N VAL A 108 1.95 -7.49 3.20
CA VAL A 108 2.85 -7.83 2.09
C VAL A 108 3.74 -6.63 1.82
N THR A 109 5.04 -6.86 1.64
CA THR A 109 6.02 -5.84 1.25
C THR A 109 6.99 -6.42 0.22
N ILE A 110 7.84 -5.60 -0.41
CA ILE A 110 8.74 -6.04 -1.48
C ILE A 110 10.20 -5.86 -1.02
N LEU A 111 10.98 -6.93 -1.06
CA LEU A 111 12.44 -6.88 -0.98
C LEU A 111 13.00 -6.65 -2.40
N LEU A 112 13.80 -5.63 -2.58
CA LEU A 112 14.47 -5.28 -3.83
C LEU A 112 15.98 -5.35 -3.63
N LYS A 113 16.69 -6.02 -4.56
CA LYS A 113 18.15 -6.08 -4.60
C LYS A 113 18.70 -5.18 -5.69
N HIS A 114 19.67 -4.34 -5.34
CA HIS A 114 20.32 -3.44 -6.28
C HIS A 114 21.80 -3.25 -5.93
N HIS A 115 22.69 -3.60 -6.87
CA HIS A 115 24.15 -3.49 -6.71
C HIS A 115 24.74 -4.11 -5.43
N GLY A 116 24.12 -5.18 -4.92
CA GLY A 116 24.57 -5.88 -3.71
C GLY A 116 23.91 -5.37 -2.41
N ASP A 117 23.16 -4.28 -2.49
CA ASP A 117 22.38 -3.74 -1.37
C ASP A 117 20.91 -4.20 -1.46
N GLU A 118 20.25 -4.23 -0.32
CA GLU A 118 18.85 -4.65 -0.15
C GLU A 118 17.98 -3.50 0.36
N TYR A 119 16.80 -3.40 -0.21
CA TYR A 119 15.83 -2.33 0.04
C TYR A 119 14.44 -2.89 0.24
N ILE A 120 13.65 -2.26 1.11
CA ILE A 120 12.22 -2.49 1.20
C ILE A 120 11.48 -1.45 0.36
N VAL A 121 10.59 -1.93 -0.49
CA VAL A 121 9.67 -1.12 -1.28
C VAL A 121 8.24 -1.47 -0.85
N ASP A 122 7.46 -0.45 -0.53
CA ASP A 122 6.08 -0.63 -0.05
C ASP A 122 5.17 0.50 -0.55
N ALA A 123 4.14 0.14 -1.31
CA ALA A 123 3.05 1.01 -1.74
C ALA A 123 1.68 0.59 -1.18
N GLY A 124 1.66 -0.42 -0.30
CA GLY A 124 0.47 -1.09 0.20
C GLY A 124 0.15 -0.81 1.68
N PHE A 125 1.00 -0.09 2.42
CA PHE A 125 0.80 0.19 3.85
C PHE A 125 -0.19 1.36 4.13
N GLY A 126 -1.23 1.49 3.29
CA GLY A 126 -2.23 2.56 3.38
C GLY A 126 -1.61 3.95 3.34
N ALA A 127 -2.00 4.82 4.28
CA ALA A 127 -1.46 6.17 4.37
C ALA A 127 -0.01 6.27 4.92
N ASN A 128 0.61 5.13 5.24
CA ASN A 128 1.90 5.01 5.92
C ASN A 128 3.04 4.58 4.99
N ILE A 129 2.89 4.81 3.68
CA ILE A 129 3.85 4.36 2.65
C ILE A 129 5.08 5.28 2.57
N PRO A 130 6.29 4.75 2.30
CA PRO A 130 7.51 5.55 2.40
C PRO A 130 7.77 6.46 1.21
N LEU A 131 7.27 6.11 0.01
CA LEU A 131 7.50 6.82 -1.26
C LEU A 131 8.97 6.82 -1.73
N ALA A 132 9.79 5.94 -1.14
CA ALA A 132 11.16 5.67 -1.54
C ALA A 132 11.53 4.22 -1.15
N PRO A 133 12.51 3.59 -1.83
CA PRO A 133 13.13 2.37 -1.35
C PRO A 133 13.83 2.63 0.00
N LEU A 134 13.60 1.75 0.98
CA LEU A 134 14.18 1.86 2.32
C LEU A 134 15.36 0.88 2.46
N PRO A 135 16.60 1.36 2.60
CA PRO A 135 17.75 0.46 2.68
C PRO A 135 17.76 -0.33 4.00
N LEU A 136 18.13 -1.61 3.94
CA LEU A 136 18.32 -2.46 5.12
C LEU A 136 19.51 -2.01 5.99
N SER A 137 20.36 -1.11 5.50
CA SER A 137 21.43 -0.46 6.27
C SER A 137 20.89 0.39 7.45
N GLY A 138 19.61 0.76 7.39
CA GLY A 138 18.93 1.57 8.40
C GLY A 138 19.11 3.07 8.26
N GLU A 139 19.59 3.52 7.10
CA GLU A 139 19.55 4.93 6.72
C GLU A 139 18.11 5.47 6.78
N VAL A 140 17.97 6.71 7.26
CA VAL A 140 16.68 7.40 7.35
C VAL A 140 16.35 8.00 6.00
N MET A 141 15.29 7.49 5.38
CA MET A 141 14.72 8.07 4.17
C MET A 141 13.70 9.13 4.56
N THR A 142 13.86 10.34 4.04
CA THR A 142 12.92 11.45 4.24
C THR A 142 12.21 11.76 2.93
N THR A 143 10.88 11.69 2.94
CA THR A 143 10.00 12.01 1.82
C THR A 143 8.95 13.04 2.24
N ASP A 144 8.10 13.45 1.30
CA ASP A 144 6.95 14.33 1.58
C ASP A 144 5.90 13.69 2.51
N ASN A 145 5.96 12.37 2.74
CA ASN A 145 5.07 11.68 3.67
C ASN A 145 5.65 11.53 5.08
N GLY A 146 6.95 11.79 5.26
CA GLY A 146 7.64 11.71 6.55
C GLY A 146 8.99 11.03 6.48
N GLN A 147 9.43 10.51 7.62
CA GLN A 147 10.70 9.83 7.78
C GLN A 147 10.49 8.35 8.04
N PHE A 148 11.31 7.51 7.42
CA PHE A 148 11.20 6.07 7.46
C PHE A 148 12.58 5.45 7.60
N ARG A 149 12.69 4.35 8.33
CA ARG A 149 13.93 3.56 8.41
C ARG A 149 13.62 2.10 8.69
N ILE A 150 14.54 1.24 8.29
CA ILE A 150 14.56 -0.16 8.70
C ILE A 150 15.54 -0.32 9.88
N LYS A 151 15.17 -1.10 10.88
CA LYS A 151 16.05 -1.44 12.01
C LYS A 151 16.14 -2.94 12.19
N PRO A 152 17.28 -3.46 12.67
CA PRO A 152 17.36 -4.82 13.17
C PRO A 152 16.34 -5.05 14.29
N ALA A 153 15.71 -6.22 14.28
CA ALA A 153 14.85 -6.71 15.34
C ALA A 153 15.44 -8.01 15.93
N GLU A 154 14.86 -8.54 17.01
CA GLU A 154 15.26 -9.85 17.56
C GLU A 154 15.18 -10.95 16.48
N LYS A 155 14.19 -10.85 15.60
CA LYS A 155 14.03 -11.69 14.42
C LYS A 155 13.85 -10.81 13.19
N GLY A 156 14.86 -10.81 12.31
CA GLY A 156 14.84 -10.04 11.07
C GLY A 156 14.90 -8.54 11.31
N TYR A 157 13.93 -7.82 10.78
CA TYR A 157 13.91 -6.36 10.73
C TYR A 157 12.55 -5.79 11.13
N MET A 158 12.55 -4.51 11.45
CA MET A 158 11.35 -3.71 11.69
C MET A 158 11.41 -2.42 10.89
N LEU A 159 10.27 -2.00 10.35
CA LEU A 159 10.07 -0.66 9.85
C LEU A 159 9.68 0.26 11.01
N GLU A 160 10.36 1.40 11.13
CA GLU A 160 9.92 2.53 11.93
C GLU A 160 9.58 3.70 11.01
N LEU A 161 8.58 4.48 11.41
CA LEU A 161 8.13 5.65 10.67
C LEU A 161 7.79 6.80 11.61
N LYS A 162 7.93 8.01 11.07
CA LYS A 162 7.47 9.27 11.66
C LYS A 162 6.85 10.11 10.55
N LEU A 163 5.53 10.09 10.45
CA LEU A 163 4.80 10.74 9.36
C LEU A 163 4.76 12.26 9.55
N ALA A 164 5.03 12.99 8.46
CA ALA A 164 4.94 14.44 8.44
C ALA A 164 3.52 14.89 8.84
N GLY A 165 3.45 15.90 9.71
CA GLY A 165 2.18 16.44 10.23
C GLY A 165 1.37 15.54 11.15
N ARG A 166 1.76 14.27 11.32
CA ARG A 166 0.93 13.24 11.98
C ARG A 166 1.59 12.64 13.21
N ASP A 167 2.91 12.48 13.18
CA ASP A 167 3.66 11.84 14.26
C ASP A 167 4.67 12.81 14.88
N ASN A 168 4.66 12.90 16.21
CA ASN A 168 5.66 13.69 16.96
C ASN A 168 6.97 12.91 17.17
N ASP A 169 6.89 11.58 17.22
CA ASP A 169 8.02 10.68 17.46
C ASP A 169 7.92 9.44 16.54
N TRP A 170 9.01 8.68 16.47
CA TRP A 170 9.06 7.42 15.76
C TRP A 170 8.09 6.41 16.37
N ARG A 171 7.41 5.65 15.51
CA ARG A 171 6.61 4.49 15.90
C ARG A 171 6.94 3.29 15.03
N THR A 172 6.69 2.10 15.56
CA THR A 172 6.87 0.84 14.83
C THR A 172 5.77 0.68 13.79
N GLY A 173 6.10 0.28 12.57
CA GLY A 173 5.13 -0.03 11.52
C GLY A 173 4.82 -1.52 11.45
N TYR A 174 5.79 -2.29 11.01
CA TYR A 174 5.70 -3.75 10.89
C TYR A 174 7.07 -4.41 11.04
N SER A 175 7.09 -5.70 11.36
CA SER A 175 8.29 -6.54 11.34
C SER A 175 8.25 -7.54 10.20
N PHE A 176 9.40 -7.90 9.67
CA PHE A 176 9.55 -8.92 8.63
C PHE A 176 10.90 -9.61 8.75
N THR A 177 11.05 -10.72 8.04
CA THR A 177 12.33 -11.40 7.86
C THR A 177 12.52 -11.76 6.41
N GLU A 178 13.75 -11.78 5.94
CA GLU A 178 14.10 -12.12 4.55
C GLU A 178 13.72 -13.57 4.17
N ASN A 179 13.47 -14.41 5.19
CA ASN A 179 13.05 -15.80 5.02
C ASN A 179 11.54 -15.94 4.79
N ASN A 180 10.73 -14.91 5.05
CA ASN A 180 9.28 -14.93 4.88
C ASN A 180 8.89 -14.64 3.42
N ARG A 181 9.52 -15.34 2.48
CA ARG A 181 9.29 -15.15 1.04
C ARG A 181 7.95 -15.74 0.64
N ILE A 182 7.12 -14.92 0.01
CA ILE A 182 5.87 -15.37 -0.62
C ILE A 182 6.24 -15.88 -2.01
N THR A 183 6.05 -17.17 -2.23
CA THR A 183 6.54 -17.86 -3.44
C THR A 183 5.42 -18.31 -4.38
N ASN A 184 4.18 -18.29 -3.89
CA ASN A 184 3.01 -18.67 -4.67
C ASN A 184 1.78 -17.83 -4.28
N VAL A 185 0.80 -17.78 -5.18
CA VAL A 185 -0.43 -17.01 -4.99
C VAL A 185 -1.28 -17.52 -3.83
N THR A 186 -1.22 -18.82 -3.51
CA THR A 186 -2.01 -19.40 -2.41
C THR A 186 -1.60 -18.87 -1.04
N GLU A 187 -0.35 -18.46 -0.85
CA GLU A 187 0.07 -17.74 0.36
C GLU A 187 -0.62 -16.36 0.47
N LEU A 188 -0.79 -15.66 -0.67
CA LEU A 188 -1.55 -14.39 -0.71
C LEU A 188 -3.04 -14.63 -0.46
N GLU A 189 -3.63 -15.67 -1.04
CA GLU A 189 -5.03 -16.07 -0.84
C GLU A 189 -5.31 -16.41 0.64
N GLN A 190 -4.35 -17.04 1.33
CA GLN A 190 -4.46 -17.28 2.78
C GLN A 190 -4.49 -15.99 3.59
N MET A 191 -3.65 -15.01 3.24
CA MET A 191 -3.68 -13.68 3.88
C MET A 191 -4.99 -12.97 3.61
N GLN A 192 -5.48 -13.01 2.36
CA GLN A 192 -6.77 -12.47 1.97
C GLN A 192 -7.90 -13.06 2.81
N LEU A 193 -7.97 -14.40 2.92
CA LEU A 193 -8.98 -15.08 3.73
C LEU A 193 -8.93 -14.61 5.21
N ILE A 194 -7.74 -14.48 5.79
CA ILE A 194 -7.58 -13.99 7.16
C ILE A 194 -8.09 -12.55 7.28
N ILE A 195 -7.71 -11.66 6.35
CA ILE A 195 -8.13 -10.26 6.37
C ILE A 195 -9.64 -10.11 6.16
N GLU A 196 -10.25 -10.94 5.33
CA GLU A 196 -11.68 -10.92 5.05
C GLU A 196 -12.52 -11.48 6.22
N THR A 197 -12.02 -12.51 6.94
CA THR A 197 -12.85 -13.28 7.88
C THR A 197 -12.46 -13.13 9.35
N HIS A 198 -11.20 -12.82 9.68
CA HIS A 198 -10.75 -12.80 11.06
C HIS A 198 -11.45 -11.69 11.85
N SER A 199 -11.89 -11.99 13.06
CA SER A 199 -12.68 -11.07 13.89
C SER A 199 -11.90 -9.80 14.27
N ALA A 200 -10.58 -9.93 14.44
CA ALA A 200 -9.67 -8.81 14.72
C ALA A 200 -9.21 -8.04 13.46
N SER A 201 -9.57 -8.45 12.25
CA SER A 201 -9.22 -7.70 11.05
C SER A 201 -9.91 -6.33 11.07
N PRO A 202 -9.19 -5.21 10.87
CA PRO A 202 -9.81 -3.89 10.79
C PRO A 202 -10.48 -3.66 9.43
N PHE A 203 -10.10 -4.43 8.40
CA PHE A 203 -10.50 -4.18 7.01
C PHE A 203 -11.84 -4.84 6.63
N ASN A 204 -12.42 -5.68 7.49
CA ASN A 204 -13.74 -6.28 7.26
C ASN A 204 -14.87 -5.63 8.08
N LYS A 205 -14.66 -4.41 8.58
CA LYS A 205 -15.61 -3.71 9.48
C LYS A 205 -16.39 -2.60 8.80
N SER A 206 -15.70 -1.75 8.04
CA SER A 206 -16.30 -0.58 7.39
C SER A 206 -15.46 -0.18 6.18
N PRO A 207 -16.06 0.41 5.13
CA PRO A 207 -15.33 1.02 4.03
C PRO A 207 -14.29 2.04 4.51
N LEU A 208 -13.09 1.92 3.96
CA LEU A 208 -11.97 2.81 4.19
C LEU A 208 -11.21 2.97 2.88
N LEU A 209 -11.04 4.22 2.45
CA LEU A 209 -10.16 4.55 1.34
C LEU A 209 -9.15 5.60 1.75
N THR A 210 -7.93 5.47 1.25
CA THR A 210 -6.90 6.51 1.36
C THR A 210 -6.18 6.70 0.03
N LYS A 211 -5.93 7.95 -0.37
CA LYS A 211 -5.19 8.27 -1.60
C LYS A 211 -4.27 9.46 -1.37
N ARG A 212 -3.00 9.37 -1.75
CA ARG A 212 -2.09 10.52 -1.68
C ARG A 212 -2.51 11.56 -2.71
N THR A 213 -2.24 12.82 -2.41
CA THR A 213 -2.40 13.93 -3.34
C THR A 213 -1.06 14.64 -3.51
N ALA A 214 -0.98 15.61 -4.41
CA ALA A 214 0.24 16.42 -4.58
C ALA A 214 0.62 17.20 -3.30
N ASP A 215 -0.35 17.45 -2.42
CA ASP A 215 -0.25 18.33 -1.25
C ASP A 215 -0.64 17.65 0.07
N GLY A 216 -0.86 16.32 0.07
CA GLY A 216 -1.27 15.59 1.26
C GLY A 216 -1.96 14.25 1.00
N LEU A 217 -3.14 14.07 1.59
CA LEU A 217 -3.82 12.79 1.70
C LEU A 217 -5.34 12.99 1.77
N TYR A 218 -6.08 12.17 1.02
CA TYR A 218 -7.50 11.97 1.22
C TYR A 218 -7.77 10.71 2.02
N ILE A 219 -8.71 10.79 2.96
CA ILE A 219 -9.28 9.65 3.68
C ILE A 219 -10.79 9.72 3.54
N LEU A 220 -11.41 8.62 3.10
CA LEU A 220 -12.85 8.51 2.94
C LEU A 220 -13.36 7.31 3.74
N THR A 221 -14.39 7.56 4.55
CA THR A 221 -15.21 6.57 5.26
C THR A 221 -16.69 6.86 4.96
N PRO A 222 -17.63 5.96 5.28
CA PRO A 222 -19.05 6.21 5.02
C PRO A 222 -19.62 7.46 5.69
N SER A 223 -18.99 7.94 6.76
CA SER A 223 -19.47 9.05 7.58
C SER A 223 -18.57 10.29 7.55
N SER A 224 -17.39 10.22 6.92
CA SER A 224 -16.50 11.37 6.87
C SER A 224 -15.53 11.37 5.69
N PHE A 225 -15.22 12.58 5.24
CA PHE A 225 -14.11 12.86 4.34
C PHE A 225 -13.07 13.71 5.06
N THR A 226 -11.82 13.26 5.07
CA THR A 226 -10.70 14.03 5.64
C THR A 226 -9.73 14.38 4.53
N LYS A 227 -9.45 15.67 4.38
CA LYS A 227 -8.40 16.18 3.51
C LYS A 227 -7.24 16.69 4.36
N TRP A 228 -6.05 16.17 4.10
CA TRP A 228 -4.80 16.76 4.57
C TRP A 228 -4.26 17.70 3.49
N HIS A 229 -3.95 18.94 3.89
CA HIS A 229 -3.28 19.92 3.03
C HIS A 229 -2.21 20.63 3.86
N ASN A 230 -0.95 20.58 3.43
CA ASN A 230 0.18 21.13 4.18
C ASN A 230 0.16 20.69 5.66
N ASP A 231 0.04 19.38 5.90
CA ASP A 231 0.03 18.78 7.24
C ASP A 231 -1.15 19.17 8.15
N VAL A 232 -2.17 19.87 7.62
CA VAL A 232 -3.38 20.22 8.37
C VAL A 232 -4.56 19.36 7.92
N PRO A 233 -5.17 18.56 8.83
CA PRO A 233 -6.37 17.80 8.52
C PRO A 233 -7.62 18.67 8.62
N VAL A 234 -8.43 18.65 7.56
CA VAL A 234 -9.81 19.17 7.56
C VAL A 234 -10.75 17.98 7.41
N LYS A 235 -11.51 17.69 8.47
CA LYS A 235 -12.49 16.61 8.50
C LYS A 235 -13.91 17.16 8.35
N GLN A 236 -14.64 16.63 7.37
CA GLN A 236 -16.03 16.92 7.10
C GLN A 236 -16.86 15.65 7.34
N ALA A 237 -18.00 15.80 8.03
CA ALA A 237 -19.02 14.75 8.07
C ALA A 237 -19.77 14.74 6.73
N ILE A 238 -20.05 13.55 6.21
CA ILE A 238 -20.70 13.38 4.91
C ILE A 238 -21.88 12.43 4.98
N ASP A 239 -22.80 12.55 4.04
CA ASP A 239 -23.87 11.58 3.79
C ASP A 239 -23.52 10.57 2.66
N GLU A 240 -24.49 9.71 2.32
CA GLU A 240 -24.32 8.67 1.29
C GLU A 240 -24.16 9.25 -0.13
N GLU A 241 -24.85 10.35 -0.45
CA GLU A 241 -24.75 10.98 -1.76
C GLU A 241 -23.37 11.63 -1.93
N GLU A 242 -22.91 12.33 -0.89
CA GLU A 242 -21.57 12.90 -0.82
C GLU A 242 -20.49 11.80 -0.88
N TYR A 243 -20.67 10.67 -0.20
CA TYR A 243 -19.75 9.54 -0.27
C TYR A 243 -19.58 9.02 -1.70
N LYS A 244 -20.68 8.77 -2.43
CA LYS A 244 -20.64 8.30 -3.82
C LYS A 244 -19.99 9.33 -4.75
N MET A 245 -20.30 10.61 -4.55
CA MET A 245 -19.71 11.70 -5.30
C MET A 245 -18.20 11.83 -5.04
N LEU A 246 -17.75 11.69 -3.80
CA LEU A 246 -16.32 11.76 -3.45
C LEU A 246 -15.55 10.53 -3.94
N LEU A 247 -16.15 9.34 -3.90
CA LEU A 247 -15.57 8.12 -4.48
C LEU A 247 -15.26 8.32 -5.97
N GLN A 248 -16.20 8.89 -6.73
CA GLN A 248 -16.01 9.17 -8.15
C GLN A 248 -15.05 10.32 -8.42
N THR A 249 -15.19 11.45 -7.71
CA THR A 249 -14.48 12.69 -8.05
C THR A 249 -13.10 12.82 -7.41
N LYS A 250 -12.86 12.15 -6.28
CA LYS A 250 -11.57 12.24 -5.54
C LYS A 250 -10.77 10.95 -5.62
N PHE A 251 -11.42 9.80 -5.71
CA PHE A 251 -10.76 8.50 -5.83
C PHE A 251 -10.80 7.94 -7.25
N GLU A 252 -11.57 8.55 -8.16
CA GLU A 252 -11.72 8.11 -9.57
C GLU A 252 -12.25 6.68 -9.69
N MET A 253 -13.08 6.27 -8.72
CA MET A 253 -13.66 4.93 -8.63
C MET A 253 -15.19 4.98 -8.79
N GLN A 254 -15.77 3.94 -9.39
CA GLN A 254 -17.23 3.80 -9.53
C GLN A 254 -17.87 2.93 -8.43
N GLY A 255 -17.09 2.43 -7.48
CA GLY A 255 -17.46 1.35 -6.57
C GLY A 255 -17.07 -0.03 -7.13
N PRO A 256 -17.06 -1.09 -6.31
CA PRO A 256 -16.73 -2.42 -6.79
C PRO A 256 -17.79 -2.92 -7.78
N GLN A 257 -17.32 -3.52 -8.88
CA GLN A 257 -18.14 -4.12 -9.92
C GLN A 257 -18.13 -5.65 -9.86
#